data_AF-A0A8D8KDG1-F1
#
_entry.id   AF-A0A8D8KDG1-F1
#
_cell.length_a   1.000
_cell.length_b   1.000
_cell.length_c   1.000
_cell.angle_alpha   90.00
_cell.angle_beta   90.00
_cell.angle_gamma   90.00
#
_symmetry.space_group_name_H-M   'P 1'
#
loop_
_entity.id
_entity.type
_entity.pdbx_description
1 polymer ?
#
loop_
_entity_poly.entity_id
_entity_poly.type
_entity_poly.pdbx_seq_one_letter_code
_entity_poly.pdbx_strand_id
1 'polypeptide(L)'
;PTANQATMSLSAKDKANVKAFFDKVAPKAEEIGRETLSRTLFVYPQTKTYFSHWADLSPNSPQVKKHGTTVINGVLTAVGLMDDLKGGLLTLSELHAFMLRVDPANFKIINHNLLVSLAMMFPDDFTPEVHVSVDKFLAQVSLALSEKYR
;
A
#
# COMPACT_ATOMS: atom_id res chain seq x y z
N PRO A 1 6.24 25.53 15.01
CA PRO A 1 7.31 24.54 15.30
C PRO A 1 7.08 23.26 14.49
N THR A 2 7.41 23.31 13.21
CA THR A 2 7.32 22.19 12.27
C THR A 2 8.49 21.26 12.53
N ALA A 3 8.27 20.23 13.34
CA ALA A 3 9.19 19.13 13.48
C ALA A 3 9.40 18.50 12.08
N ASN A 4 10.56 18.79 11.52
CA ASN A 4 11.34 17.95 10.61
C ASN A 4 10.52 16.85 9.89
N GLN A 5 9.72 17.24 8.89
CA GLN A 5 9.40 16.31 7.81
C GLN A 5 10.71 16.12 7.04
N ALA A 6 11.57 15.25 7.56
CA ALA A 6 12.65 14.71 6.77
C ALA A 6 11.99 14.20 5.48
N THR A 7 12.29 14.86 4.36
CA THR A 7 11.92 14.39 3.04
C THR A 7 12.52 13.00 2.89
N MET A 8 11.75 11.96 3.21
CA MET A 8 12.16 10.56 3.14
C MET A 8 12.19 10.15 1.67
N SER A 9 13.12 10.73 0.91
CA SER A 9 13.40 10.25 -0.43
C SER A 9 13.97 8.83 -0.36
N LEU A 10 13.61 8.01 -1.34
CA LEU A 10 14.14 6.66 -1.47
C LEU A 10 15.58 6.75 -1.96
N SER A 11 16.51 6.22 -1.16
CA SER A 11 17.91 6.08 -1.59
C SER A 11 18.02 5.02 -2.70
N ALA A 12 19.15 4.98 -3.41
CA ALA A 12 19.41 3.91 -4.38
C ALA A 12 19.33 2.51 -3.73
N LYS A 13 19.78 2.38 -2.47
CA LYS A 13 19.69 1.15 -1.69
C LYS A 13 18.23 0.79 -1.38
N ASP A 14 17.42 1.77 -1.00
CA ASP A 14 15.99 1.53 -0.76
C ASP A 14 15.28 1.02 -2.01
N LYS A 15 15.51 1.67 -3.14
CA LYS A 15 14.94 1.26 -4.42
C LYS A 15 15.37 -0.15 -4.82
N ALA A 16 16.66 -0.49 -4.64
CA ALA A 16 17.17 -1.83 -4.92
C ALA A 16 16.52 -2.90 -4.03
N ASN A 17 16.42 -2.63 -2.71
CA ASN A 17 15.76 -3.53 -1.76
C ASN A 17 14.29 -3.74 -2.11
N VAL A 18 13.55 -2.65 -2.36
CA VAL A 18 12.13 -2.70 -2.73
C VAL A 18 11.95 -3.51 -4.01
N LYS A 19 12.73 -3.22 -5.06
CA LYS A 19 12.62 -3.96 -6.33
C LYS A 19 12.87 -5.45 -6.14
N ALA A 20 14.00 -5.81 -5.52
CA ALA A 20 14.37 -7.21 -5.32
C ALA A 20 13.35 -7.98 -4.46
N PHE A 21 12.78 -7.32 -3.45
CA PHE A 21 11.74 -7.93 -2.61
C PHE A 21 10.41 -8.05 -3.36
N PHE A 22 9.98 -7.01 -4.08
CA PHE A 22 8.71 -7.04 -4.79
C PHE A 22 8.69 -7.97 -6.01
N ASP A 23 9.86 -8.33 -6.57
CA ASP A 23 9.98 -9.42 -7.56
C ASP A 23 9.48 -10.77 -6.98
N LYS A 24 9.67 -11.01 -5.66
CA LYS A 24 9.16 -12.19 -4.94
C LYS A 24 7.68 -12.07 -4.55
N VAL A 25 7.20 -10.83 -4.34
CA VAL A 25 5.80 -10.50 -4.02
C VAL A 25 4.90 -10.69 -5.23
N ALA A 26 5.36 -10.30 -6.42
CA ALA A 26 4.57 -10.30 -7.65
C ALA A 26 3.79 -11.60 -7.94
N PRO A 27 4.40 -12.82 -7.89
CA PRO A 27 3.67 -14.06 -8.15
C PRO A 27 2.63 -14.41 -7.08
N LYS A 28 2.62 -13.74 -5.92
CA LYS A 28 1.69 -13.97 -4.80
C LYS A 28 0.71 -12.81 -4.57
N ALA A 29 0.55 -11.92 -5.55
CA ALA A 29 -0.22 -10.69 -5.40
C ALA A 29 -1.67 -10.91 -4.91
N GLU A 30 -2.34 -11.96 -5.38
CA GLU A 30 -3.70 -12.29 -4.94
C GLU A 30 -3.75 -12.68 -3.46
N GLU A 31 -2.84 -13.55 -3.02
CA GLU A 31 -2.80 -14.05 -1.64
C GLU A 31 -2.46 -12.92 -0.66
N ILE A 32 -1.46 -12.11 -1.00
CA ILE A 32 -1.02 -10.96 -0.19
C ILE A 32 -2.11 -9.89 -0.15
N GLY A 33 -2.77 -9.62 -1.29
CA GLY A 33 -3.83 -8.63 -1.38
C GLY A 33 -5.05 -9.01 -0.57
N ARG A 34 -5.47 -10.27 -0.68
CA ARG A 34 -6.52 -10.84 0.16
C ARG A 34 -6.20 -10.71 1.64
N GLU A 35 -5.00 -11.08 2.06
CA GLU A 35 -4.58 -11.01 3.47
C GLU A 35 -4.56 -9.56 3.97
N THR A 36 -3.95 -8.67 3.21
CA THR A 36 -3.82 -7.24 3.52
C THR A 36 -5.19 -6.58 3.70
N LEU A 37 -6.10 -6.78 2.74
CA LEU A 37 -7.42 -6.14 2.79
C LEU A 37 -8.32 -6.79 3.86
N SER A 38 -8.26 -8.11 4.03
CA SER A 38 -9.00 -8.80 5.10
C SER A 38 -8.59 -8.27 6.48
N ARG A 39 -7.28 -8.12 6.73
CA ARG A 39 -6.75 -7.52 7.97
C ARG A 39 -7.21 -6.09 8.16
N THR A 40 -7.12 -5.28 7.09
CA THR A 40 -7.54 -3.88 7.13
C THR A 40 -9.00 -3.75 7.57
N LEU A 41 -9.90 -4.51 6.94
CA LEU A 41 -11.33 -4.47 7.26
C LEU A 41 -11.65 -5.08 8.64
N PHE A 42 -10.94 -6.12 9.06
CA PHE A 42 -11.20 -6.81 10.33
C PHE A 42 -10.65 -6.04 11.53
N VAL A 43 -9.37 -5.65 11.50
CA VAL A 43 -8.66 -5.00 12.61
C VAL A 43 -9.02 -3.53 12.73
N TYR A 44 -9.33 -2.87 11.60
CA TYR A 44 -9.65 -1.45 11.54
C TYR A 44 -11.06 -1.24 10.97
N PRO A 45 -12.13 -1.53 11.76
CA PRO A 45 -13.50 -1.54 11.28
C PRO A 45 -13.99 -0.19 10.73
N GLN A 46 -13.38 0.93 11.12
CA GLN A 46 -13.66 2.25 10.55
C GLN A 46 -13.43 2.31 9.03
N THR A 47 -12.51 1.47 8.51
CA THR A 47 -12.22 1.40 7.07
C THR A 47 -13.35 0.76 6.27
N LYS A 48 -14.26 0.01 6.91
CA LYS A 48 -15.40 -0.64 6.24
C LYS A 48 -16.37 0.36 5.60
N THR A 49 -16.39 1.60 6.08
CA THR A 49 -17.28 2.66 5.56
C THR A 49 -17.09 2.89 4.06
N TYR A 50 -15.84 2.84 3.57
CA TYR A 50 -15.49 2.96 2.15
C TYR A 50 -15.96 1.78 1.28
N PHE A 51 -16.31 0.66 1.90
CA PHE A 51 -16.73 -0.58 1.23
C PHE A 51 -18.17 -0.98 1.55
N SER A 52 -18.98 -0.06 2.08
CA SER A 52 -20.38 -0.30 2.48
C SER A 52 -21.30 -0.77 1.34
N HIS A 53 -20.87 -0.60 0.08
CA HIS A 53 -21.56 -1.09 -1.10
C HIS A 53 -21.31 -2.57 -1.42
N TRP A 54 -20.38 -3.24 -0.72
CA TRP A 54 -20.17 -4.68 -0.86
C TRP A 54 -21.11 -5.46 0.04
N ALA A 55 -21.74 -6.49 -0.51
CA ALA A 55 -22.62 -7.39 0.24
C ALA A 55 -21.86 -8.25 1.27
N ASP A 56 -20.56 -8.48 1.06
CA ASP A 56 -19.74 -9.34 1.92
C ASP A 56 -18.32 -8.77 2.11
N LEU A 57 -18.03 -8.37 3.36
CA LEU A 57 -16.73 -7.86 3.81
C LEU A 57 -15.94 -8.90 4.60
N SER A 58 -16.40 -10.15 4.66
CA SER A 58 -15.72 -11.21 5.38
C SER A 58 -14.35 -11.53 4.75
N PRO A 59 -13.38 -12.00 5.56
CA PRO A 59 -12.13 -12.51 5.02
C PRO A 59 -12.40 -13.57 3.95
N ASN A 60 -11.67 -13.50 2.84
CA ASN A 60 -11.81 -14.38 1.67
C ASN A 60 -13.05 -14.17 0.78
N SER A 61 -13.91 -13.16 1.03
CA SER A 61 -15.01 -12.87 0.10
C SER A 61 -14.48 -12.57 -1.32
N PRO A 62 -15.24 -12.88 -2.38
CA PRO A 62 -14.81 -12.59 -3.75
C PRO A 62 -14.47 -11.11 -3.98
N GLN A 63 -15.22 -10.18 -3.37
CA GLN A 63 -14.92 -8.75 -3.46
C GLN A 63 -13.58 -8.40 -2.79
N VAL A 64 -13.33 -8.93 -1.58
CA VAL A 64 -12.09 -8.68 -0.84
C VAL A 64 -10.88 -9.22 -1.60
N LYS A 65 -10.96 -10.44 -2.14
CA LYS A 65 -9.89 -11.01 -2.97
C LYS A 65 -9.60 -10.14 -4.19
N LYS A 66 -10.65 -9.84 -4.97
CA LYS A 66 -10.52 -9.07 -6.21
C LYS A 66 -9.89 -7.70 -5.96
N HIS A 67 -10.41 -6.94 -4.99
CA HIS A 67 -9.92 -5.61 -4.71
C HIS A 67 -8.55 -5.63 -4.03
N GLY A 68 -8.30 -6.58 -3.14
CA GLY A 68 -6.97 -6.80 -2.56
C GLY A 68 -5.90 -6.98 -3.64
N THR A 69 -6.18 -7.81 -4.65
CA THR A 69 -5.30 -7.97 -5.83
C THR A 69 -5.11 -6.65 -6.59
N THR A 70 -6.17 -5.88 -6.78
CA THR A 70 -6.08 -4.54 -7.41
C THR A 70 -5.13 -3.62 -6.64
N VAL A 71 -5.20 -3.60 -5.30
CA VAL A 71 -4.31 -2.80 -4.46
C VAL A 71 -2.86 -3.24 -4.62
N ILE A 72 -2.56 -4.54 -4.52
CA ILE A 72 -1.18 -5.02 -4.65
C ILE A 72 -0.62 -4.77 -6.05
N ASN A 73 -1.44 -4.92 -7.10
CA ASN A 73 -1.02 -4.57 -8.45
C ASN A 73 -0.71 -3.07 -8.58
N GLY A 74 -1.48 -2.19 -7.93
CA GLY A 74 -1.16 -0.76 -7.86
C GLY A 74 0.17 -0.49 -7.16
N VAL A 75 0.47 -1.21 -6.08
CA VAL A 75 1.78 -1.13 -5.40
C VAL A 75 2.90 -1.64 -6.30
N LEU A 76 2.71 -2.75 -7.01
CA LEU A 76 3.68 -3.28 -7.98
C LEU A 76 3.96 -2.31 -9.13
N THR A 77 2.92 -1.63 -9.64
CA THR A 77 3.10 -0.53 -10.60
C THR A 77 3.93 0.60 -10.00
N ALA A 78 3.68 0.98 -8.75
CA ALA A 78 4.45 2.03 -8.07
C ALA A 78 5.94 1.67 -7.86
N VAL A 79 6.30 0.38 -7.75
CA VAL A 79 7.70 -0.06 -7.73
C VAL A 79 8.41 0.35 -9.03
N GLY A 80 7.73 0.27 -10.17
CA GLY A 80 8.25 0.74 -11.47
C GLY A 80 8.33 2.26 -11.62
N LEU A 81 7.78 3.02 -10.67
CA LEU A 81 7.64 4.48 -10.71
C LEU A 81 8.41 5.16 -9.57
N MET A 82 9.31 4.46 -8.87
CA MET A 82 10.03 4.98 -7.69
C MET A 82 10.90 6.23 -7.95
N ASP A 83 11.21 6.55 -9.21
CA ASP A 83 11.91 7.79 -9.58
C ASP A 83 10.97 9.00 -9.66
N ASP A 84 9.69 8.79 -9.96
CA ASP A 84 8.65 9.82 -9.98
C ASP A 84 7.28 9.26 -9.59
N LEU A 85 7.09 8.99 -8.30
CA LEU A 85 5.82 8.49 -7.77
C LEU A 85 4.70 9.52 -7.90
N LYS A 86 5.03 10.81 -7.77
CA LYS A 86 4.05 11.90 -7.83
C LYS A 86 3.44 12.01 -9.22
N GLY A 87 4.26 12.03 -10.27
CA GLY A 87 3.78 12.03 -11.65
C GLY A 87 3.13 10.71 -12.02
N GLY A 88 3.77 9.58 -11.68
CA GLY A 88 3.30 8.26 -12.05
C GLY A 88 1.97 7.83 -11.41
N LEU A 89 1.64 8.33 -10.22
CA LEU A 89 0.40 8.00 -9.51
C LEU A 89 -0.67 9.10 -9.59
N LEU A 90 -0.48 10.11 -10.45
CA LEU A 90 -1.36 11.27 -10.54
C LEU A 90 -2.85 10.90 -10.73
N THR A 91 -3.16 10.08 -11.73
CA THR A 91 -4.55 9.63 -12.00
C THR A 91 -5.14 8.86 -10.82
N LEU A 92 -4.32 8.07 -10.11
CA LEU A 92 -4.77 7.31 -8.95
C LEU A 92 -5.01 8.22 -7.74
N SER A 93 -4.20 9.28 -7.60
CA SER A 93 -4.39 10.36 -6.62
C SER A 93 -5.72 11.07 -6.85
N GLU A 94 -6.03 11.46 -8.09
CA GLU A 94 -7.31 12.10 -8.45
C GLU A 94 -8.52 11.20 -8.19
N LEU A 95 -8.41 9.90 -8.51
CA LEU A 95 -9.44 8.93 -8.21
C LEU A 95 -9.72 8.87 -6.71
N HIS A 96 -8.68 8.73 -5.88
CA HIS A 96 -8.82 8.66 -4.44
C HIS A 96 -9.34 9.97 -3.85
N ALA A 97 -8.87 11.12 -4.33
CA ALA A 97 -9.23 12.44 -3.81
C ALA A 97 -10.66 12.87 -4.18
N PHE A 98 -11.03 12.77 -5.46
CA PHE A 98 -12.25 13.41 -5.96
C PHE A 98 -13.44 12.46 -6.03
N MET A 99 -13.20 11.19 -6.37
CA MET A 99 -14.25 10.20 -6.58
C MET A 99 -14.47 9.33 -5.33
N LEU A 100 -13.41 8.70 -4.83
CA LEU A 100 -13.52 7.79 -3.68
C LEU A 100 -13.54 8.53 -2.34
N ARG A 101 -12.90 9.70 -2.28
CA ARG A 101 -12.81 10.60 -1.11
C ARG A 101 -12.34 9.86 0.15
N VAL A 102 -11.33 9.01 0.00
CA VAL A 102 -10.74 8.24 1.11
C VAL A 102 -9.96 9.20 2.01
N ASP A 103 -10.16 9.24 3.33
CA ASP A 103 -9.32 10.10 4.16
C ASP A 103 -7.86 9.61 4.08
N PRO A 104 -6.88 10.47 3.71
CA PRO A 104 -5.46 10.08 3.61
C PRO A 104 -4.88 9.40 4.85
N ALA A 105 -5.47 9.61 6.04
CA ALA A 105 -5.09 8.90 7.25
C ALA A 105 -5.21 7.37 7.12
N ASN A 106 -6.12 6.86 6.28
CA ASN A 106 -6.32 5.43 6.08
C ASN A 106 -5.21 4.76 5.25
N PHE A 107 -4.41 5.53 4.48
CA PHE A 107 -3.29 4.93 3.74
C PHE A 107 -2.24 4.32 4.69
N LYS A 108 -2.02 4.92 5.86
CA LYS A 108 -1.13 4.37 6.88
C LYS A 108 -1.63 3.03 7.43
N ILE A 109 -2.95 2.87 7.52
CA ILE A 109 -3.58 1.64 8.00
C ILE A 109 -3.33 0.50 7.02
N ILE A 110 -3.62 0.71 5.72
CA ILE A 110 -3.41 -0.35 4.73
C ILE A 110 -1.94 -0.65 4.53
N ASN A 111 -1.05 0.35 4.57
CA ASN A 111 0.41 0.14 4.54
C ASN A 111 0.87 -0.75 5.68
N HIS A 112 0.43 -0.48 6.92
CA HIS A 112 0.80 -1.29 8.07
C HIS A 112 0.33 -2.75 7.91
N ASN A 113 -0.93 -2.97 7.48
CA ASN A 113 -1.44 -4.32 7.24
C ASN A 113 -0.73 -5.03 6.08
N LEU A 114 -0.24 -4.29 5.08
CA LEU A 114 0.59 -4.81 4.02
C LEU A 114 1.95 -5.26 4.56
N LEU A 115 2.63 -4.43 5.36
CA LEU A 115 3.90 -4.80 6.01
C LEU A 115 3.75 -6.07 6.86
N VAL A 116 2.67 -6.19 7.63
CA VAL A 116 2.36 -7.41 8.41
C VAL A 116 2.17 -8.63 7.50
N SER A 117 1.42 -8.48 6.41
CA SER A 117 1.17 -9.57 5.46
C SER A 117 2.46 -10.02 4.77
N LEU A 118 3.32 -9.08 4.38
CA LEU A 118 4.63 -9.35 3.79
C LEU A 118 5.55 -10.07 4.78
N ALA A 119 5.62 -9.61 6.03
CA ALA A 119 6.44 -10.22 7.07
C ALA A 119 6.04 -11.69 7.36
N MET A 120 4.73 -11.97 7.41
CA MET A 120 4.25 -13.33 7.64
C MET A 120 4.49 -14.27 6.46
N MET A 121 4.38 -13.76 5.22
CA MET A 121 4.47 -14.58 4.01
C MET A 121 5.89 -14.77 3.49
N PHE A 122 6.82 -13.92 3.93
CA PHE A 122 8.23 -13.93 3.53
C PHE A 122 9.15 -13.73 4.74
N PRO A 123 9.05 -14.56 5.80
CA PRO A 123 9.77 -14.33 7.06
C PRO A 123 11.30 -14.29 6.89
N ASP A 124 11.84 -15.08 5.96
CA ASP A 124 13.29 -15.13 5.70
C ASP A 124 13.79 -13.98 4.82
N ASP A 125 12.91 -13.40 3.99
CA ASP A 125 13.26 -12.34 3.05
C ASP A 125 12.92 -10.94 3.57
N PHE A 126 12.00 -10.83 4.54
CA PHE A 126 11.55 -9.57 5.12
C PHE A 126 12.46 -9.12 6.27
N THR A 127 13.74 -8.94 5.95
CA THR A 127 14.77 -8.51 6.92
C THR A 127 14.50 -7.09 7.43
N PRO A 128 15.16 -6.64 8.53
CA PRO A 128 15.04 -5.27 9.01
C PRO A 128 15.34 -4.20 7.94
N GLU A 129 16.33 -4.44 7.07
CA GLU A 129 16.69 -3.53 5.98
C GLU A 129 15.60 -3.48 4.91
N VAL A 130 15.04 -4.63 4.54
CA VAL A 130 13.92 -4.71 3.59
C VAL A 130 12.70 -4.02 4.19
N HIS A 131 12.39 -4.27 5.46
CA HIS A 131 11.28 -3.64 6.17
C HIS A 131 11.40 -2.12 6.12
N VAL A 132 12.54 -1.54 6.52
CA VAL A 132 12.73 -0.07 6.49
C VAL A 132 12.59 0.48 5.07
N SER A 133 13.16 -0.17 4.06
CA SER A 133 13.05 0.28 2.67
C SER A 133 11.62 0.21 2.14
N VAL A 134 10.87 -0.87 2.46
CA VAL A 134 9.46 -1.04 2.06
C VAL A 134 8.56 -0.04 2.79
N ASP A 135 8.75 0.18 4.10
CA ASP A 135 7.98 1.17 4.86
C ASP A 135 8.18 2.59 4.30
N LYS A 136 9.43 2.99 4.03
CA LYS A 136 9.73 4.25 3.35
C LYS A 136 9.05 4.35 1.99
N PHE A 137 9.09 3.29 1.19
CA PHE A 137 8.44 3.25 -0.13
C PHE A 137 6.93 3.42 -0.01
N LEU A 138 6.27 2.66 0.86
CA LEU A 138 4.83 2.77 1.07
C LEU A 138 4.42 4.15 1.60
N ALA A 139 5.24 4.78 2.45
CA ALA A 139 5.04 6.16 2.89
C ALA A 139 5.10 7.16 1.72
N GLN A 140 6.04 6.99 0.78
CA GLN A 140 6.12 7.82 -0.42
C GLN A 140 4.95 7.58 -1.39
N VAL A 141 4.48 6.32 -1.52
CA VAL A 141 3.26 5.99 -2.27
C VAL A 141 2.05 6.70 -1.66
N SER A 142 1.89 6.65 -0.34
CA SER A 142 0.79 7.37 0.34
C SER A 142 0.87 8.88 0.15
N LEU A 143 2.08 9.45 0.17
CA LEU A 143 2.27 10.88 -0.09
C LEU A 143 1.83 11.24 -1.52
N ALA A 144 2.24 10.45 -2.52
CA ALA A 144 1.83 10.65 -3.91
C ALA A 144 0.30 10.49 -4.11
N LEU A 145 -0.32 9.49 -3.48
CA LEU A 145 -1.77 9.31 -3.49
C LEU A 145 -2.52 10.44 -2.78
N SER A 146 -1.87 11.17 -1.88
CA SER A 146 -2.46 12.29 -1.14
C SER A 146 -2.28 13.64 -1.85
N GLU A 147 -1.50 13.69 -2.94
CA GLU A 147 -1.12 14.93 -3.63
C GLU A 147 -2.33 15.78 -4.08
N LYS A 148 -3.44 15.16 -4.50
CA LYS A 148 -4.60 15.86 -5.05
C LYS A 148 -5.72 16.17 -4.06
N TYR A 149 -5.49 15.95 -2.77
CA TYR A 149 -6.50 16.20 -1.75
C TYR A 149 -6.68 17.69 -1.40
N ARG A 150 -5.73 18.56 -1.77
CA ARG A 150 -5.73 19.99 -1.45
C ARG A 150 -5.06 20.81 -2.55
#